data_AF-A0A9D5SD77-F1
#
_entry.id   AF-A0A9D5SD77-F1
#
_cell.length_a   1.000
_cell.length_b   1.000
_cell.length_c   1.000
_cell.angle_alpha   90.00
_cell.angle_beta   90.00
_cell.angle_gamma   90.00
#
_symmetry.space_group_name_H-M   'P 1'
#
loop_
_entity.id
_entity.type
_entity.pdbx_description
1 polymer ?
#
loop_
_entity_poly.entity_id
_entity_poly.type
_entity_poly.pdbx_seq_one_letter_code
_entity_poly.pdbx_strand_id
1 'polypeptide(L)'
;MKDIGTLKEQGFKGFVSFKKLMDDKSVVTKEPGVYIVLREAKSAPSFLEIGTGGFFKGKNPNVTIQELKNNWIDDTQILYIGKATSLQRRLKQYIEFGEGKAVGHWGGRFIWQLKDSQELIVCWHTFESEKVAKATESSLIEKFKSEHQGKRPFANLRD
;
A
#
# COMPACT_ATOMS: atom_id res chain seq x y z
N MET A 1 -8.18 -6.87 -11.87
CA MET A 1 -8.22 -6.87 -10.38
C MET A 1 -8.43 -5.44 -9.98
N LYS A 2 -9.69 -5.01 -9.81
CA LYS A 2 -10.02 -3.58 -9.80
C LYS A 2 -10.64 -3.10 -8.49
N ASP A 3 -11.17 -4.03 -7.70
CA ASP A 3 -11.97 -3.72 -6.53
C ASP A 3 -11.82 -4.74 -5.40
N ILE A 4 -12.37 -4.36 -4.25
CA ILE A 4 -12.42 -5.16 -3.02
C ILE A 4 -13.14 -6.50 -3.22
N GLY A 5 -14.21 -6.55 -4.03
CA GLY A 5 -15.00 -7.76 -4.25
C GLY A 5 -14.17 -8.87 -4.88
N THR A 6 -13.47 -8.53 -5.95
CA THR A 6 -12.54 -9.43 -6.67
C THR A 6 -11.45 -9.97 -5.73
N LEU A 7 -10.93 -9.15 -4.82
CA LEU A 7 -9.88 -9.56 -3.88
C LEU A 7 -10.40 -10.52 -2.81
N LYS A 8 -11.64 -10.33 -2.34
CA LYS A 8 -12.30 -11.25 -1.40
C LYS A 8 -12.48 -12.63 -2.02
N GLU A 9 -12.93 -12.70 -3.28
CA GLU A 9 -13.08 -13.95 -4.03
C GLU A 9 -11.73 -14.67 -4.24
N GLN A 10 -10.64 -13.90 -4.36
CA GLN A 10 -9.27 -14.42 -4.43
C GLN A 10 -8.67 -14.79 -3.07
N GLY A 11 -9.47 -14.77 -2.00
CA GLY A 11 -9.05 -15.22 -0.67
C GLY A 11 -8.25 -14.20 0.15
N PHE A 12 -8.16 -12.93 -0.29
CA PHE A 12 -7.59 -11.88 0.56
C PHE A 12 -8.43 -11.70 1.83
N LYS A 13 -7.77 -11.33 2.93
CA LYS A 13 -8.34 -11.11 4.26
C LYS A 13 -7.90 -9.76 4.81
N GLY A 14 -8.30 -9.43 6.03
CA GLY A 14 -7.95 -8.15 6.67
C GLY A 14 -9.01 -7.09 6.39
N PHE A 15 -9.00 -6.49 5.20
CA PHE A 15 -9.90 -5.39 4.80
C PHE A 15 -10.19 -4.41 5.94
N VAL A 16 -9.12 -3.91 6.57
CA VAL A 16 -9.18 -2.98 7.70
C VAL A 16 -8.48 -1.68 7.33
N SER A 17 -8.95 -0.55 7.85
CA SER A 17 -8.32 0.74 7.59
C SER A 17 -6.96 0.87 8.28
N PHE A 18 -6.09 1.74 7.77
CA PHE A 18 -4.86 2.09 8.48
C PHE A 18 -5.13 2.64 9.88
N LYS A 19 -6.18 3.46 10.05
CA LYS A 19 -6.62 3.95 11.36
C LYS A 19 -6.84 2.81 12.36
N LYS A 20 -7.58 1.78 11.96
CA LYS A 20 -7.83 0.61 12.82
C LYS A 20 -6.54 -0.17 13.11
N LEU A 21 -5.65 -0.29 12.13
CA LEU A 21 -4.35 -0.93 12.34
C LEU A 21 -3.40 -0.10 13.21
N MET A 22 -3.55 1.23 13.27
CA MET A 22 -2.83 2.07 14.23
C MET A 22 -3.23 1.71 15.65
N ASP A 23 -4.54 1.52 15.89
CA ASP A 23 -5.10 1.13 17.20
C ASP A 23 -4.71 -0.30 17.60
N ASP A 24 -4.87 -1.27 16.69
CA ASP A 24 -4.57 -2.67 16.96
C ASP A 24 -3.86 -3.35 15.77
N LYS A 25 -2.57 -3.62 15.98
CA LYS A 25 -1.69 -4.29 15.00
C LYS A 25 -1.71 -5.81 15.15
N SER A 26 -2.28 -6.34 16.23
CA SER A 26 -2.27 -7.78 16.55
C SER A 26 -3.12 -8.61 15.60
N VAL A 27 -4.10 -7.97 14.94
CA VAL A 27 -4.97 -8.57 13.91
C VAL A 27 -4.21 -9.05 12.68
N VAL A 28 -2.98 -8.57 12.46
CA VAL A 28 -2.15 -8.95 11.32
C VAL A 28 -1.34 -10.20 11.66
N THR A 29 -1.46 -11.20 10.78
CA THR A 29 -0.70 -12.46 10.87
C THR A 29 0.82 -12.26 10.75
N LYS A 30 1.59 -13.16 11.36
CA LYS A 30 3.06 -13.17 11.27
C LYS A 30 3.58 -13.88 10.03
N GLU A 31 2.72 -14.58 9.28
CA GLU A 31 3.08 -15.34 8.09
C GLU A 31 3.64 -14.48 6.94
N PRO A 32 4.42 -15.08 6.02
CA PRO A 32 4.75 -14.46 4.74
C PRO A 32 3.48 -14.15 3.93
N GLY A 33 3.52 -13.09 3.14
CA GLY A 33 2.33 -12.72 2.39
C GLY A 33 2.49 -11.51 1.47
N VAL A 34 1.43 -11.26 0.72
CA VAL A 34 1.21 -10.03 -0.05
C VAL A 34 0.14 -9.21 0.66
N TYR A 35 0.32 -7.90 0.71
CA TYR A 35 -0.70 -6.94 1.15
C TYR A 35 -0.98 -5.92 0.06
N ILE A 36 -2.22 -5.41 0.05
CA ILE A 36 -2.69 -4.41 -0.90
C ILE A 36 -3.32 -3.27 -0.12
N VAL A 37 -2.99 -2.04 -0.49
CA VAL A 37 -3.65 -0.81 0.00
C VAL A 37 -4.66 -0.36 -1.04
N LEU A 38 -5.88 -0.10 -0.56
CA LEU A 38 -7.06 0.19 -1.35
C LEU A 38 -7.69 1.50 -0.92
N ARG A 39 -8.32 2.20 -1.86
CA ARG A 39 -9.15 3.37 -1.59
C ARG A 39 -10.58 3.13 -2.05
N GLU A 40 -11.53 3.16 -1.11
CA GLU A 40 -12.95 2.94 -1.41
C GLU A 40 -13.62 4.15 -2.06
N ALA A 41 -13.19 5.35 -1.65
CA ALA A 41 -13.70 6.59 -2.20
C ALA A 41 -13.45 6.68 -3.71
N LYS A 42 -14.53 6.93 -4.46
CA LYS A 42 -14.49 7.14 -5.92
C LYS A 42 -14.25 8.59 -6.33
N SER A 43 -14.28 9.52 -5.38
CA SER A 43 -13.96 10.94 -5.62
C SER A 43 -12.48 11.11 -5.95
N ALA A 44 -12.12 12.21 -6.62
CA ALA A 44 -10.72 12.56 -6.82
C ALA A 44 -9.98 12.66 -5.46
N PRO A 45 -8.71 12.23 -5.38
CA PRO A 45 -7.93 12.33 -4.15
C PRO A 45 -7.60 13.79 -3.84
N SER A 46 -7.43 14.09 -2.56
CA SER A 46 -6.79 15.34 -2.12
C SER A 46 -5.39 15.01 -1.61
N PHE A 47 -4.41 15.71 -2.17
CA PHE A 47 -3.00 15.52 -1.80
C PHE A 47 -2.53 16.59 -0.81
N LEU A 48 -1.52 16.23 -0.01
CA LEU A 48 -0.85 17.10 0.95
C LEU A 48 0.53 17.49 0.40
N GLU A 49 0.88 18.78 0.46
CA GLU A 49 2.24 19.27 0.16
C GLU A 49 3.28 18.64 1.10
N ILE A 50 2.90 18.51 2.37
CA ILE A 50 3.68 17.83 3.41
C ILE A 50 2.80 16.72 3.98
N GLY A 51 3.13 15.49 3.61
CA GLY A 51 2.53 14.28 4.14
C GLY A 51 3.12 13.88 5.49
N THR A 52 2.61 12.77 6.02
CA THR A 52 2.96 12.27 7.37
C THR A 52 4.13 11.28 7.38
N GLY A 53 4.71 10.98 6.21
CA GLY A 53 5.81 10.02 6.09
C GLY A 53 7.04 10.40 6.91
N GLY A 54 7.67 9.43 7.53
CA GLY A 54 8.83 9.62 8.40
C GLY A 54 10.14 9.87 7.65
N PHE A 55 10.97 10.73 8.25
CA PHE A 55 12.29 11.09 7.71
C PHE A 55 13.32 10.03 8.12
N PHE A 56 13.38 8.93 7.38
CA PHE A 56 14.36 7.88 7.65
C PHE A 56 15.73 8.22 7.08
N LYS A 57 16.77 8.23 7.93
CA LYS A 57 18.15 8.61 7.57
C LYS A 57 18.24 9.98 6.90
N GLY A 58 17.44 10.94 7.36
CA GLY A 58 17.42 12.32 6.85
C GLY A 58 16.79 12.50 5.46
N LYS A 59 16.18 11.46 4.88
CA LYS A 59 15.54 11.54 3.56
C LYS A 59 14.11 12.05 3.72
N ASN A 60 13.78 13.15 3.02
CA ASN A 60 12.41 13.68 2.95
C ASN A 60 11.55 12.76 2.05
N PRO A 61 10.47 12.15 2.56
CA PRO A 61 9.65 11.23 1.78
C PRO A 61 8.66 11.93 0.84
N ASN A 62 8.43 13.23 1.04
CA ASN A 62 7.47 14.00 0.26
C ASN A 62 7.96 14.27 -1.16
N VAL A 63 7.02 14.34 -2.09
CA VAL A 63 7.20 14.80 -3.47
C VAL A 63 6.21 15.90 -3.81
N THR A 64 6.34 16.51 -4.98
CA THR A 64 5.42 17.56 -5.43
C THR A 64 4.01 17.02 -5.69
N ILE A 65 3.00 17.87 -5.56
CA ILE A 65 1.62 17.52 -5.95
C ILE A 65 1.53 17.09 -7.42
N GLN A 66 2.35 17.69 -8.30
CA GLN A 66 2.37 17.31 -9.70
C GLN A 66 2.87 15.87 -9.91
N GLU A 67 3.89 15.45 -9.15
CA GLU A 67 4.37 14.07 -9.19
C GLU A 67 3.30 13.08 -8.70
N LEU A 68 2.58 13.43 -7.63
CA LEU A 68 1.44 12.62 -7.15
C LEU A 68 0.34 12.52 -8.21
N LYS A 69 -0.03 13.63 -8.85
CA LYS A 69 -1.02 13.65 -9.94
C LYS A 69 -0.59 12.81 -11.13
N ASN A 70 0.68 12.86 -11.52
CA ASN A 70 1.22 12.07 -12.63
C ASN A 70 1.17 10.57 -12.37
N ASN A 71 1.34 10.17 -11.11
CA ASN A 71 1.26 8.78 -10.67
C ASN A 71 -0.17 8.29 -10.42
N TRP A 72 -1.14 9.20 -10.32
CA TRP A 72 -2.53 8.83 -10.07
C TRP A 72 -3.15 8.14 -11.29
N ILE A 73 -3.99 7.15 -11.02
CA ILE A 73 -4.74 6.40 -12.02
C ILE A 73 -6.19 6.38 -11.57
N ASP A 74 -7.09 6.87 -12.41
CA ASP A 74 -8.53 6.80 -12.17
C ASP A 74 -9.06 5.38 -12.41
N ASP A 75 -10.29 5.11 -11.97
CA ASP A 75 -10.98 3.83 -12.18
C ASP A 75 -10.31 2.57 -11.59
N THR A 76 -9.52 2.74 -10.52
CA THR A 76 -8.97 1.63 -9.73
C THR A 76 -8.99 1.94 -8.25
N GLN A 77 -9.32 0.94 -7.44
CA GLN A 77 -9.22 1.06 -5.98
C GLN A 77 -7.80 0.74 -5.47
N ILE A 78 -6.96 0.08 -6.27
CA ILE A 78 -5.65 -0.41 -5.81
C ILE A 78 -4.60 0.69 -5.90
N LEU A 79 -4.06 1.07 -4.75
CA LEU A 79 -3.04 2.13 -4.66
C LEU A 79 -1.63 1.61 -4.45
N TYR A 80 -1.48 0.47 -3.79
CA TYR A 80 -0.17 -0.11 -3.49
C TYR A 80 -0.24 -1.62 -3.31
N ILE A 81 0.72 -2.34 -3.85
CA ILE A 81 0.92 -3.77 -3.64
C ILE A 81 2.30 -3.97 -3.03
N GLY A 82 2.37 -4.70 -1.93
CA GLY A 82 3.64 -5.00 -1.26
C GLY A 82 3.71 -6.44 -0.77
N LYS A 83 4.93 -6.91 -0.52
CA LYS A 83 5.20 -8.25 0.00
C LYS A 83 5.91 -8.20 1.36
N ALA A 84 5.80 -9.29 2.11
CA ALA A 84 6.45 -9.42 3.41
C ALA A 84 6.88 -10.87 3.70
N THR A 85 8.01 -11.02 4.40
CA THR A 85 8.37 -12.26 5.13
C THR A 85 7.54 -12.44 6.40
N SER A 86 7.12 -11.32 6.99
CA SER A 86 6.17 -11.29 8.09
C SER A 86 5.27 -10.07 7.90
N LEU A 87 3.99 -10.32 7.58
CA LEU A 87 3.01 -9.27 7.34
C LEU A 87 2.89 -8.32 8.54
N GLN A 88 2.82 -8.86 9.75
CA GLN A 88 2.75 -8.07 10.99
C GLN A 88 3.91 -7.08 11.11
N ARG A 89 5.16 -7.56 10.95
CA ARG A 89 6.34 -6.69 11.08
C ARG A 89 6.37 -5.63 9.98
N ARG A 90 6.06 -6.02 8.75
CA ARG A 90 6.08 -5.10 7.59
C ARG A 90 5.02 -4.01 7.70
N LEU A 91 3.77 -4.38 8.00
CA LEU A 91 2.68 -3.41 8.16
C LEU A 91 2.88 -2.52 9.38
N LYS A 92 3.42 -3.06 10.49
CA LYS A 92 3.84 -2.24 11.63
C LYS A 92 4.85 -1.17 11.21
N GLN A 93 5.91 -1.54 10.49
CA GLN A 93 6.90 -0.58 9.99
C GLN A 93 6.28 0.45 9.03
N TYR A 94 5.32 0.02 8.20
CA TYR A 94 4.65 0.92 7.27
C TYR A 94 3.81 1.97 8.01
N ILE A 95 3.06 1.54 9.02
CA ILE A 95 2.28 2.41 9.89
C ILE A 95 3.20 3.36 10.67
N GLU A 96 4.26 2.84 11.30
CA GLU A 96 5.23 3.66 12.03
C GLU A 96 5.87 4.72 11.12
N PHE A 97 6.16 4.39 9.86
CA PHE A 97 6.60 5.36 8.87
C PHE A 97 5.54 6.42 8.59
N GLY A 98 4.28 6.03 8.45
CA GLY A 98 3.15 6.96 8.28
C GLY A 98 2.86 7.84 9.49
N GLU A 99 3.27 7.41 10.69
CA GLU A 99 3.23 8.19 11.94
C GLU A 99 4.43 9.14 12.07
N GLY A 100 5.24 9.32 11.02
CA GLY A 100 6.41 10.19 11.00
C GLY A 100 7.67 9.60 11.64
N LYS A 101 7.65 8.33 12.09
CA LYS A 101 8.82 7.72 12.74
C LYS A 101 9.93 7.45 11.73
N ALA A 102 11.17 7.60 12.18
CA ALA A 102 12.36 7.32 11.39
C ALA A 102 12.61 5.80 11.23
N VAL A 103 11.76 5.11 10.47
CA VAL A 103 11.88 3.67 10.17
C VAL A 103 12.02 3.40 8.68
N GLY A 104 12.67 2.29 8.33
CA GLY A 104 12.97 1.95 6.94
C GLY A 104 11.79 1.40 6.14
N HIS A 105 10.84 2.26 5.74
CA HIS A 105 9.72 1.89 4.86
C HIS A 105 9.51 2.86 3.69
N TRP A 106 10.51 2.95 2.80
CA TRP A 106 10.46 3.90 1.67
C TRP A 106 9.44 3.54 0.57
N GLY A 107 9.17 2.25 0.38
CA GLY A 107 8.14 1.78 -0.56
C GLY A 107 6.75 2.23 -0.11
N GLY A 108 5.90 2.61 -1.04
CA GLY A 108 4.54 3.07 -0.72
C GLY A 108 4.45 4.49 -0.16
N ARG A 109 5.56 5.24 -0.01
CA ARG A 109 5.56 6.53 0.69
C ARG A 109 4.53 7.57 0.20
N PHE A 110 4.12 7.50 -1.08
CA PHE A 110 3.11 8.39 -1.66
C PHE A 110 1.75 8.27 -0.96
N ILE A 111 1.44 7.11 -0.36
CA ILE A 111 0.25 6.92 0.45
C ILE A 111 0.13 7.98 1.54
N TRP A 112 1.24 8.40 2.14
CA TRP A 112 1.24 9.33 3.27
C TRP A 112 1.09 10.81 2.85
N GLN A 113 1.03 11.10 1.54
CA GLN A 113 0.61 12.40 1.02
C GLN A 113 -0.86 12.42 0.57
N LEU A 114 -1.63 11.35 0.81
CA LEU A 114 -3.09 11.37 0.68
C LEU A 114 -3.71 11.91 1.97
N LYS A 115 -4.62 12.89 1.83
CA LYS A 115 -5.33 13.50 2.97
C LYS A 115 -6.20 12.49 3.73
N ASP A 116 -6.70 11.47 3.03
CA ASP A 116 -7.51 10.38 3.56
C ASP A 116 -6.70 9.09 3.79
N SER A 117 -5.37 9.19 3.91
CA SER A 117 -4.47 8.03 4.09
C SER A 117 -4.87 7.10 5.24
N GLN A 118 -5.40 7.61 6.33
CA GLN A 118 -5.85 6.79 7.47
C GLN A 118 -7.11 5.95 7.17
N GLU A 119 -7.93 6.37 6.21
CA GLU A 119 -9.16 5.68 5.82
C GLU A 119 -8.91 4.59 4.75
N LEU A 120 -7.70 4.55 4.18
CA LEU A 120 -7.35 3.54 3.19
C LEU A 120 -7.38 2.14 3.81
N ILE A 121 -7.89 1.20 3.04
CA ILE A 121 -8.11 -0.19 3.43
C ILE A 121 -6.88 -1.02 3.11
N VAL A 122 -6.47 -1.87 4.04
CA VAL A 122 -5.40 -2.84 3.87
C VAL A 122 -5.98 -4.25 3.91
N CYS A 123 -5.68 -5.04 2.89
CA CYS A 123 -5.95 -6.47 2.88
C CYS A 123 -4.67 -7.27 2.59
N TRP A 124 -4.69 -8.57 2.89
CA TRP A 124 -3.53 -9.43 2.70
C TRP A 124 -3.90 -10.89 2.38
N HIS A 125 -2.99 -11.58 1.72
CA HIS A 125 -3.05 -13.02 1.48
C HIS A 125 -1.72 -13.66 1.94
N THR A 126 -1.80 -14.77 2.66
CA THR A 126 -0.64 -15.49 3.19
C THR A 126 -0.14 -16.58 2.25
N PHE A 127 1.14 -16.91 2.32
CA PHE A 127 1.77 -17.97 1.52
C PHE A 127 2.75 -18.78 2.36
N GLU A 128 3.07 -20.01 1.95
CA GLU A 128 3.99 -20.87 2.70
C GLU A 128 5.44 -20.35 2.76
N SER A 129 5.82 -19.43 1.87
CA SER A 129 7.19 -18.89 1.84
C SER A 129 7.26 -17.48 1.27
N GLU A 130 8.35 -16.77 1.59
CA GLU A 130 8.66 -15.48 0.97
C GLU A 130 8.82 -15.60 -0.56
N LYS A 131 9.37 -16.71 -1.05
CA LYS A 131 9.58 -16.92 -2.48
C LYS A 131 8.25 -16.88 -3.24
N VAL A 132 7.23 -17.56 -2.71
CA VAL A 132 5.88 -17.55 -3.27
C VAL A 132 5.26 -16.16 -3.15
N ALA A 133 5.33 -15.53 -1.97
CA ALA A 133 4.82 -14.16 -1.78
C ALA A 133 5.46 -13.15 -2.76
N LYS A 134 6.76 -13.27 -3.03
CA LYS A 134 7.47 -12.43 -4.01
C LYS A 134 7.00 -12.68 -5.43
N ALA A 135 6.91 -13.94 -5.86
CA ALA A 135 6.43 -14.27 -7.19
C ALA A 135 4.98 -13.78 -7.39
N THR A 136 4.13 -13.95 -6.38
CA THR A 136 2.75 -13.47 -6.41
C THR A 136 2.70 -11.95 -6.49
N GLU A 137 3.42 -11.20 -5.65
CA GLU A 137 3.44 -9.73 -5.74
C GLU A 137 3.85 -9.24 -7.13
N SER A 138 4.90 -9.82 -7.70
CA SER A 138 5.34 -9.48 -9.06
C SER A 138 4.26 -9.80 -10.11
N SER A 139 3.59 -10.94 -9.99
CA SER A 139 2.48 -11.31 -10.88
C SER A 139 1.27 -10.36 -10.75
N LEU A 140 0.91 -9.95 -9.54
CA LEU A 140 -0.20 -9.02 -9.32
C LEU A 140 0.12 -7.63 -9.88
N ILE A 141 1.37 -7.18 -9.75
CA ILE A 141 1.86 -5.92 -10.34
C ILE A 141 1.85 -5.99 -11.88
N GLU A 142 2.36 -7.07 -12.48
CA GLU A 142 2.33 -7.21 -13.94
C GLU A 142 0.90 -7.31 -14.47
N LYS A 143 0.01 -8.01 -13.76
CA LYS A 143 -1.42 -8.02 -14.07
C LYS A 143 -2.00 -6.61 -14.01
N PHE A 144 -1.71 -5.85 -12.94
CA PHE A 144 -2.16 -4.47 -12.82
C PHE A 144 -1.68 -3.62 -14.01
N LYS A 145 -0.39 -3.72 -14.37
CA LYS A 145 0.19 -3.01 -15.53
C LYS A 145 -0.52 -3.36 -16.83
N SER A 146 -0.80 -4.65 -17.07
CA SER A 146 -1.52 -5.09 -18.27
C SER A 146 -2.93 -4.52 -18.37
N GLU A 147 -3.57 -4.28 -17.22
CA GLU A 147 -4.92 -3.70 -17.13
C GLU A 147 -4.92 -2.16 -17.20
N HIS A 148 -3.78 -1.49 -17.00
CA HIS A 148 -3.67 -0.02 -16.88
C HIS A 148 -2.57 0.58 -17.78
N GLN A 149 -2.48 0.11 -19.03
CA GLN A 149 -1.59 0.69 -20.06
C GLN A 149 -0.12 0.76 -19.64
N GLY A 150 0.36 -0.27 -18.93
CA GLY A 150 1.74 -0.37 -18.44
C GLY A 150 2.02 0.43 -17.16
N LYS A 151 1.06 1.22 -16.65
CA LYS A 151 1.23 1.98 -15.40
C LYS A 151 1.14 1.06 -14.17
N ARG A 152 1.83 1.45 -13.10
CA ARG A 152 1.87 0.75 -11.81
C ARG A 152 0.83 1.33 -10.84
N PRO A 153 0.46 0.63 -9.75
CA PRO A 153 -0.35 1.24 -8.69
C PRO A 153 0.32 2.51 -8.17
N PHE A 154 -0.51 3.48 -7.78
CA PHE A 154 -0.11 4.85 -7.40
C PHE A 154 1.22 4.95 -6.61
N ALA A 155 1.42 4.09 -5.60
CA ALA A 155 2.57 4.13 -4.70
C ALA A 155 3.65 3.04 -4.96
N ASN A 156 3.55 2.28 -6.06
CA ASN A 156 4.59 1.36 -6.54
C ASN A 156 5.52 2.08 -7.54
N LEU A 157 6.72 2.47 -7.09
CA LEU A 157 7.54 3.50 -7.76
C LEU A 157 8.79 3.00 -8.50
N ARG A 158 9.07 1.69 -8.46
CA ARG A 158 10.22 1.08 -9.14
C ARG A 158 9.82 -0.27 -9.72
N ASP A 159 10.58 -0.69 -10.73
CA ASP A 159 10.65 -2.07 -11.21
C ASP A 159 11.51 -2.94 -10.27
#